data_AF-Q8XAG9-F1
#
_entry.id   AF-Q8XAG9-F1
#
_cell.length_a   1.000
_cell.length_b   1.000
_cell.length_c   1.000
_cell.angle_alpha   90.00
_cell.angle_beta   90.00
_cell.angle_gamma   90.00
#
_symmetry.space_group_name_H-M   'P 1'
#
loop_
_entity.id
_entity.type
_entity.pdbx_description
1 polymer ?
#
loop_
_entity_poly.entity_id
_entity_poly.type
_entity_poly.pdbx_seq_one_letter_code
_entity_poly.pdbx_strand_id
1 'polypeptide(L)'
;MPAAVLTVAAGGSVMESFVQDSPFYSGRDLYWLRPKVELTLEEKLYYCSCIRRNRHKYSYGRQANRTLKNLLVPSLDSVPAWVYGVTGKIISELSER
;
A
#
# COMPACT_ATOMS: atom_id res chain seq x y z
N MET A 1 12.76 10.60 0.58
CA MET A 1 12.26 9.40 1.28
C MET A 1 12.74 8.16 0.56
N PRO A 2 12.91 7.01 1.25
CA PRO A 2 13.50 5.81 0.65
C PRO A 2 12.56 5.13 -0.35
N ALA A 3 13.11 4.33 -1.25
CA ALA A 3 12.35 3.43 -2.11
C ALA A 3 11.81 2.21 -1.32
N ALA A 4 10.98 1.41 -1.99
CA ALA A 4 10.44 0.13 -1.52
C ALA A 4 9.54 0.22 -0.27
N VAL A 5 8.93 1.39 -0.04
CA VAL A 5 7.96 1.65 1.03
C VAL A 5 6.55 1.82 0.46
N LEU A 6 5.55 1.70 1.34
CA LEU A 6 4.16 2.02 0.97
C LEU A 6 3.92 3.50 1.25
N THR A 7 3.15 4.18 0.41
CA THR A 7 2.61 5.51 0.69
C THR A 7 1.10 5.46 0.84
N VAL A 8 0.55 6.34 1.66
CA VAL A 8 -0.89 6.46 1.93
C VAL A 8 -1.25 7.94 2.01
N ALA A 9 -2.21 8.38 1.21
CA ALA A 9 -2.77 9.72 1.29
C ALA A 9 -3.70 9.84 2.51
N ALA A 10 -3.38 10.75 3.44
CA ALA A 10 -4.15 11.00 4.65
C ALA A 10 -5.30 12.00 4.45
N GLY A 11 -5.15 12.90 3.47
CA GLY A 11 -6.09 13.93 3.06
C GLY A 11 -6.27 13.96 1.53
N GLY A 12 -7.27 14.70 1.03
CA GLY A 12 -7.58 14.74 -0.40
C GLY A 12 -8.14 13.40 -0.88
N SER A 13 -7.38 12.68 -1.71
CA SER A 13 -7.72 11.32 -2.15
C SER A 13 -7.44 10.30 -1.04
N VAL A 14 -8.20 10.37 0.05
CA VAL A 14 -7.91 9.63 1.29
C VAL A 14 -7.87 8.12 1.07
N MET A 15 -6.86 7.47 1.68
CA MET A 15 -6.54 6.04 1.57
C MET A 15 -6.00 5.58 0.22
N GLU A 16 -5.82 6.47 -0.76
CA GLU A 16 -5.05 6.10 -1.96
C GLU A 16 -3.65 5.69 -1.52
N SER A 17 -3.27 4.46 -1.87
CA SER A 17 -2.07 3.82 -1.37
C SER A 17 -1.30 3.15 -2.51
N PHE A 18 0.03 3.29 -2.48
CA PHE A 18 0.93 2.85 -3.54
C PHE A 18 2.24 2.31 -2.97
N VAL A 19 2.92 1.46 -3.73
CA VAL A 19 4.31 1.09 -3.45
C VAL A 19 5.21 2.05 -4.22
N GLN A 20 6.19 2.64 -3.54
CA GLN A 20 7.17 3.51 -4.16
C GLN A 20 8.35 2.66 -4.62
N ASP A 21 8.57 2.59 -5.92
CA ASP A 21 9.67 1.85 -6.55
C ASP A 21 11.00 2.62 -6.49
N SER A 22 10.94 3.93 -6.36
CA SER A 22 12.06 4.86 -6.41
C SER A 22 12.05 5.84 -5.23
N PRO A 23 13.20 6.46 -4.90
CA PRO A 23 13.24 7.52 -3.90
C PRO A 23 12.33 8.69 -4.31
N PHE A 24 11.56 9.20 -3.35
CA PHE A 24 10.53 10.20 -3.61
C PHE A 24 10.53 11.32 -2.57
N TYR A 25 9.78 12.38 -2.84
CA TYR A 25 9.51 13.46 -1.89
C TYR A 25 8.03 13.42 -1.47
N SER A 26 7.75 13.75 -0.21
CA SER A 26 6.38 13.72 0.34
C SER A 26 5.95 15.10 0.84
N GLY A 27 4.69 15.46 0.60
CA GLY A 27 4.03 16.60 1.25
C GLY A 27 3.47 16.26 2.63
N ARG A 28 2.75 17.23 3.23
CA ARG A 28 2.17 17.14 4.58
C ARG A 28 1.20 15.97 4.78
N ASP A 29 0.32 15.76 3.80
CA ASP A 29 -0.81 14.82 3.91
C ASP A 29 -0.51 13.45 3.29
N LEU A 30 0.77 13.14 3.06
CA LEU A 30 1.23 11.84 2.59
C LEU A 30 2.02 11.16 3.71
N TYR A 31 1.58 9.98 4.12
CA TYR A 31 2.38 9.12 4.98
C TYR A 31 3.09 8.06 4.18
N TRP A 32 4.29 7.74 4.61
CA TRP A 32 5.05 6.60 4.13
C TRP A 32 5.13 5.58 5.26
N LEU A 33 4.80 4.33 4.94
CA LEU A 33 4.79 3.22 5.86
C LEU A 33 5.98 2.32 5.53
N ARG A 34 6.91 2.22 6.47
CA ARG A 34 7.98 1.24 6.43
C ARG A 34 7.47 -0.07 7.05
N PRO A 35 7.47 -1.18 6.30
CA PRO A 35 7.19 -2.50 6.86
C PRO A 35 8.13 -2.81 8.04
N LYS A 36 7.58 -3.40 9.10
CA LYS A 36 8.36 -3.83 10.28
C LYS A 36 9.17 -5.11 10.02
N VAL A 37 8.78 -5.83 8.98
CA VAL A 37 9.37 -7.09 8.50
C VAL A 37 9.61 -6.93 7.01
N GLU A 38 10.50 -7.75 6.46
CA GLU A 38 10.71 -7.76 5.01
C GLU A 38 9.45 -8.26 4.31
N LEU A 39 9.01 -7.53 3.28
CA LEU A 39 7.86 -7.88 2.46
C LEU A 39 8.29 -7.95 1.00
N THR A 40 7.74 -8.90 0.27
CA THR A 40 7.83 -8.96 -1.19
C THR A 40 7.08 -7.80 -1.85
N LEU A 41 7.34 -7.53 -3.12
CA LEU A 41 6.58 -6.53 -3.87
C LEU A 41 5.08 -6.85 -3.90
N GLU A 42 4.74 -8.11 -4.11
CA GLU A 42 3.36 -8.60 -4.19
C GLU A 42 2.62 -8.41 -2.87
N GLU A 43 3.26 -8.69 -1.73
CA GLU A 43 2.72 -8.44 -0.40
C GLU A 43 2.50 -6.94 -0.15
N LYS A 44 3.45 -6.08 -0.53
CA LYS A 44 3.29 -4.62 -0.40
C LYS A 44 2.10 -4.12 -1.22
N LEU A 45 1.92 -4.62 -2.45
CA LEU A 45 0.77 -4.29 -3.30
C LEU A 45 -0.54 -4.79 -2.69
N TYR A 46 -0.55 -6.01 -2.14
CA TYR A 46 -1.70 -6.56 -1.41
C TYR A 46 -2.09 -5.68 -0.22
N TYR A 47 -1.12 -5.26 0.59
CA TYR A 47 -1.37 -4.36 1.72
C TYR A 47 -1.84 -2.97 1.28
N CYS A 48 -1.30 -2.40 0.19
CA CYS A 48 -1.84 -1.19 -0.41
C CYS A 48 -3.33 -1.35 -0.76
N SER A 49 -3.72 -2.48 -1.36
CA SER A 49 -5.12 -2.78 -1.67
C SER A 49 -6.00 -2.87 -0.42
N CYS A 50 -5.52 -3.56 0.62
CA CYS A 50 -6.21 -3.67 1.92
C CYS A 50 -6.44 -2.30 2.56
N ILE A 51 -5.42 -1.44 2.55
CA ILE A 51 -5.52 -0.07 3.08
C ILE A 51 -6.55 0.73 2.26
N ARG A 52 -6.46 0.72 0.92
CA ARG A 52 -7.40 1.40 0.01
C ARG A 52 -8.85 0.99 0.24
N ARG A 53 -9.12 -0.29 0.54
CA ARG A 53 -10.48 -0.80 0.78
C ARG A 53 -11.18 -0.11 1.96
N ASN A 54 -10.42 0.47 2.88
CA ASN A 54 -10.93 1.20 4.03
C ASN A 54 -11.32 2.67 3.73
N ARG A 55 -11.18 3.15 2.47
CA ARG A 55 -11.53 4.52 2.06
C ARG A 55 -12.93 4.99 2.49
N HIS A 56 -13.90 4.07 2.52
CA HIS A 56 -15.29 4.36 2.90
C HIS A 56 -15.46 4.88 4.33
N LYS A 57 -14.46 4.68 5.21
CA LYS A 57 -14.46 5.18 6.59
C LYS A 57 -14.11 6.68 6.67
N TYR A 58 -13.57 7.24 5.60
CA TYR A 58 -12.95 8.56 5.59
C TYR A 58 -13.72 9.58 4.75
N SER A 59 -13.61 10.85 5.12
CA SER A 59 -14.23 11.99 4.43
C SER A 59 -13.48 13.28 4.78
N TYR A 60 -13.89 14.43 4.23
CA TYR A 60 -13.23 15.72 4.50
C TYR A 60 -13.04 16.02 6.00
N GLY A 61 -14.08 15.77 6.81
CA GLY A 61 -14.02 15.94 8.27
C GLY A 61 -13.43 14.74 9.04
N ARG A 62 -13.16 13.63 8.36
CA ARG A 62 -12.59 12.39 8.92
C ARG A 62 -11.38 11.97 8.09
N GLN A 63 -10.28 12.67 8.26
CA GLN A 63 -9.00 12.35 7.62
C GLN A 63 -8.32 11.15 8.30
N ALA A 64 -7.43 10.47 7.58
CA ALA A 64 -6.77 9.27 8.09
C ALA A 64 -5.59 9.56 9.04
N ASN A 65 -5.20 10.82 9.20
CA ASN A 65 -4.09 11.28 10.05
C ASN A 65 -4.15 10.85 11.51
N ARG A 66 -5.35 10.63 12.07
CA ARG A 66 -5.50 10.21 13.47
C ARG A 66 -5.69 8.70 13.64
N THR A 67 -6.22 8.02 12.63
CA THR A 67 -6.71 6.64 12.75
C THR A 67 -5.87 5.63 11.98
N LEU A 68 -5.04 6.05 11.01
CA LEU A 68 -4.26 5.13 10.17
C LEU A 68 -3.40 4.17 11.00
N LYS A 69 -2.78 4.66 12.09
CA LYS A 69 -1.98 3.86 13.01
C LYS A 69 -2.76 2.74 13.72
N ASN A 70 -4.08 2.86 13.81
CA ASN A 70 -4.98 1.90 14.45
C ASN A 70 -5.70 1.02 13.43
N LEU A 71 -5.40 1.18 12.13
CA LEU A 71 -6.04 0.41 11.09
C LEU A 71 -5.57 -1.05 11.17
N LEU A 72 -6.51 -1.96 11.41
CA LEU A 72 -6.25 -3.38 11.34
C LEU A 72 -6.02 -3.80 9.88
N VAL A 73 -4.95 -4.57 9.67
CA VAL A 73 -4.62 -5.20 8.40
C VAL A 73 -4.47 -6.71 8.62
N PRO A 74 -4.64 -7.53 7.57
CA PRO A 74 -4.43 -8.97 7.67
C PRO A 74 -3.04 -9.31 8.21
N SER A 75 -2.95 -10.36 9.03
CA SER A 75 -1.67 -10.92 9.43
C SER A 75 -0.93 -11.48 8.20
N LEU A 76 0.40 -11.64 8.30
CA LEU A 76 1.20 -12.23 7.22
C LEU A 76 0.72 -13.63 6.85
N ASP A 77 0.38 -14.44 7.85
CA ASP A 77 -0.12 -15.81 7.64
C ASP A 77 -1.51 -15.84 6.97
N SER A 78 -2.20 -14.70 6.94
CA SER A 78 -3.51 -14.54 6.30
C SER A 78 -3.42 -13.98 4.87
N VAL A 79 -2.22 -13.72 4.35
CA VAL A 79 -2.05 -13.28 2.96
C VAL A 79 -2.47 -14.44 2.04
N PRO A 80 -3.46 -14.25 1.16
CA PRO A 80 -3.94 -15.33 0.31
C PRO A 80 -2.88 -15.84 -0.66
N ALA A 81 -2.84 -17.15 -0.90
CA ALA A 81 -1.87 -17.78 -1.79
C ALA A 81 -1.87 -17.21 -3.23
N TRP A 82 -3.01 -16.71 -3.72
CA TRP A 82 -3.12 -16.12 -5.05
C TRP A 82 -2.35 -14.81 -5.22
N VAL A 83 -1.92 -14.17 -4.13
CA VAL A 83 -1.09 -12.96 -4.17
C VAL A 83 0.28 -13.25 -4.79
N TYR A 84 0.78 -14.47 -4.56
CA TYR A 84 2.13 -14.85 -4.95
C TYR A 84 2.23 -15.30 -6.42
N GLY A 85 3.30 -14.88 -7.09
CA GLY A 85 3.61 -15.27 -8.47
C GLY A 85 2.79 -14.56 -9.55
N VAL A 86 2.04 -13.51 -9.17
CA VAL A 86 1.28 -12.67 -10.10
C VAL A 86 2.21 -11.82 -10.94
N THR A 87 3.23 -11.20 -10.32
CA THR A 87 4.18 -10.33 -11.03
C THR A 87 4.96 -11.11 -12.09
N GLY A 88 5.38 -12.34 -11.78
CA GLY A 88 6.07 -13.21 -12.75
C GLY A 88 5.22 -13.51 -13.98
N LYS A 89 3.94 -13.86 -13.77
CA LYS A 89 2.99 -14.13 -14.87
C LYS A 89 2.76 -12.93 -15.76
N ILE A 90 2.61 -11.74 -15.16
CA ILE A 90 2.41 -10.50 -15.89
C ILE A 90 3.66 -10.18 -16.74
N ILE A 91 4.86 -10.32 -16.18
CA ILE A 91 6.10 -10.05 -16.92
C ILE A 91 6.24 -11.00 -18.12
N SER A 92 5.95 -12.29 -17.97
CA SER A 92 5.96 -13.23 -19.11
C SER A 92 4.95 -12.82 -20.19
N GLU A 93 3.72 -12.48 -19.82
CA GLU A 93 2.70 -12.05 -20.78
C GLU A 93 3.04 -10.75 -21.51
N LEU A 94 3.72 -9.80 -20.85
CA LEU A 94 4.18 -8.58 -21.50
C LEU A 94 5.40 -8.80 -22.39
N SER A 95 6.27 -9.76 -22.05
CA SER A 95 7.45 -10.08 -22.85
C SER A 95 7.13 -10.87 -24.12
N GLU A 96 5.96 -11.51 -24.18
CA GLU A 96 5.46 -12.25 -25.34
C GLU A 96 4.69 -11.36 -26.35
N ARG A 97 4.55 -10.06 -26.06
CA ARG A 97 3.95 -9.05 -26.95
C ARG A 97 5.00 -8.17 -27.59
#